data_AF-A0A820P527-F1
#
_entry.id   AF-A0A820P527-F1
#
_cell.length_a   1.000
_cell.length_b   1.000
_cell.length_c   1.000
_cell.angle_alpha   90.00
_cell.angle_beta   90.00
_cell.angle_gamma   90.00
#
_symmetry.space_group_name_H-M   'P 1'
#
loop_
_entity.id
_entity.type
_entity.pdbx_description
1 polymer ?
#
loop_
_entity_poly.entity_id
_entity_poly.type
_entity_poly.pdbx_seq_one_letter_code
_entity_poly.pdbx_strand_id
1 'polypeptide(L)'
;PNSYETIVQWRSATKRLTEFEYTLNELQLAKQNSKIKFIYVSNEQSTHIENLTIQLPLKIGENDGQILIKHLNLVLEPHQAVLITGKTGSGKSTFLRTLAGIWPHGSGMITFPLGDTVAFVPQKAYCPLGSLRHCLTYPSISFSSIEEDKKIRNILNLCQIKYWSNN
;
A
#
# COMPACT_ATOMS: atom_id res chain seq x y z
N PRO A 1 26.93 41.82 0.60
CA PRO A 1 25.89 40.82 0.23
C PRO A 1 26.18 39.49 0.94
N ASN A 2 25.20 38.99 1.70
CA ASN A 2 25.33 38.09 2.84
C ASN A 2 25.89 36.68 2.54
N SER A 3 27.22 36.53 2.50
CA SER A 3 27.90 35.23 2.39
C SER A 3 27.53 34.25 3.52
N TYR A 4 27.20 34.77 4.72
CA TYR A 4 26.76 33.97 5.86
C TYR A 4 25.37 33.35 5.69
N GLU A 5 24.42 34.06 5.06
CA GLU A 5 23.08 33.51 4.82
C GLU A 5 23.14 32.33 3.84
N THR A 6 23.95 32.44 2.79
CA THR A 6 24.16 31.36 1.81
C THR A 6 24.73 30.10 2.48
N ILE A 7 25.69 30.24 3.40
CA ILE A 7 26.28 29.10 4.13
C ILE A 7 25.24 28.44 5.05
N VAL A 8 24.41 29.23 5.74
CA VAL A 8 23.34 28.70 6.60
C VAL A 8 22.28 27.97 5.79
N GLN A 9 21.89 28.51 4.63
CA GLN A 9 20.96 27.85 3.70
C GLN A 9 21.52 26.53 3.17
N TRP A 10 22.79 26.53 2.73
CA TRP A 10 23.49 25.32 2.30
C TRP A 10 23.54 24.27 3.41
N ARG A 11 23.92 24.65 4.64
CA ARG A 11 23.96 23.74 5.78
C ARG A 11 22.60 23.13 6.12
N SER A 12 21.53 23.93 6.02
CA SER A 12 20.15 23.44 6.23
C SER A 12 19.71 22.48 5.12
N ALA A 13 20.04 22.78 3.87
CA ALA A 13 19.73 21.92 2.73
C ALA A 13 20.49 20.59 2.81
N THR A 14 21.80 20.61 3.12
CA THR A 14 22.59 19.39 3.28
C THR A 14 22.10 18.56 4.45
N LYS A 15 21.79 19.18 5.61
CA LYS A 15 21.23 18.47 6.77
C LYS A 15 19.93 17.72 6.40
N ARG A 16 19.02 18.37 5.69
CA ARG A 16 17.74 17.75 5.28
C ARG A 16 17.94 16.59 4.29
N LEU A 17 18.90 16.72 3.37
CA LEU A 17 19.23 15.63 2.45
C LEU A 17 19.85 14.44 3.17
N THR A 18 20.79 14.68 4.09
CA THR A 18 21.39 13.61 4.90
C THR A 18 20.37 12.93 5.79
N GLU A 19 19.42 13.69 6.35
CA GLU A 19 18.34 13.16 7.18
C GLU A 19 17.34 12.34 6.36
N PHE A 20 17.02 12.79 5.14
CA PHE A 20 16.20 12.03 4.20
C PHE A 20 16.87 10.73 3.78
N GLU A 21 18.15 10.76 3.42
CA GLU A 21 18.93 9.57 3.04
C GLU A 21 19.00 8.56 4.19
N TYR A 22 19.27 9.04 5.42
CA TYR A 22 19.26 8.20 6.62
C TYR A 22 17.89 7.55 6.83
N THR A 23 16.81 8.33 6.75
CA THR A 23 15.43 7.82 6.90
C THR A 23 15.08 6.77 5.86
N LEU A 24 15.49 6.96 4.59
CA LEU A 24 15.25 5.97 3.54
C LEU A 24 15.98 4.65 3.81
N ASN A 25 17.22 4.72 4.29
CA ASN A 25 18.00 3.53 4.65
C ASN A 25 17.35 2.79 5.83
N GLU A 26 16.89 3.50 6.86
CA GLU A 26 16.16 2.88 7.97
C GLU A 26 14.88 2.16 7.52
N LEU A 27 14.10 2.75 6.61
CA LEU A 27 12.89 2.13 6.07
C LEU A 27 13.20 0.87 5.26
N GLN A 28 14.29 0.88 4.49
CA GLN A 28 14.74 -0.32 3.76
C GLN A 28 15.16 -1.43 4.71
N LEU A 29 15.92 -1.11 5.76
CA LEU A 29 16.31 -2.06 6.80
C LEU A 29 15.09 -2.61 7.55
N ALA A 30 14.11 -1.77 7.87
CA ALA A 30 12.86 -2.20 8.51
C ALA A 30 12.07 -3.17 7.62
N LYS A 31 12.05 -2.93 6.30
CA LYS A 31 11.41 -3.84 5.34
C LYS A 31 12.14 -5.17 5.23
N GLN A 32 13.47 -5.18 5.20
CA GLN A 32 14.29 -6.40 5.16
C GLN A 32 14.17 -7.22 6.46
N ASN A 33 14.16 -6.53 7.60
CA ASN A 33 14.02 -7.15 8.92
C ASN A 33 12.56 -7.42 9.31
N SER A 34 11.61 -7.19 8.40
CA SER A 34 10.20 -7.44 8.68
C SER A 34 10.00 -8.92 8.98
N LYS A 35 9.36 -9.21 10.11
CA LYS A 35 9.03 -10.58 10.50
C LYS A 35 7.71 -11.05 9.88
N ILE A 36 7.13 -10.25 8.98
CA ILE A 36 5.91 -10.56 8.25
C ILE A 36 6.31 -11.30 6.98
N LYS A 37 5.92 -12.56 6.87
CA LYS A 37 6.22 -13.40 5.71
C LYS A 37 5.03 -13.42 4.76
N PHE A 38 5.30 -13.18 3.49
CA PHE A 38 4.34 -13.32 2.41
C PHE A 38 4.67 -14.58 1.62
N ILE A 39 3.72 -15.51 1.53
CA ILE A 39 3.85 -16.77 0.80
C ILE A 39 2.81 -16.80 -0.30
N TYR A 40 3.18 -17.31 -1.47
CA TYR A 40 2.27 -17.47 -2.61
C TYR A 40 2.19 -18.96 -2.97
N VAL A 41 1.00 -19.55 -2.90
CA VAL A 41 0.79 -20.99 -3.05
C VAL A 41 -0.16 -21.29 -4.21
N SER A 42 0.22 -22.19 -5.12
CA SER A 42 -0.56 -22.53 -6.33
C SER A 42 -1.79 -23.38 -6.09
N ASN A 43 -1.86 -24.11 -4.98
CA ASN A 43 -2.91 -25.08 -4.72
C ASN A 43 -4.01 -24.55 -3.78
N GLU A 44 -3.83 -23.35 -3.24
CA GLU A 44 -4.83 -22.69 -2.41
C GLU A 44 -5.56 -21.63 -3.23
N GLN A 45 -6.85 -21.45 -2.95
CA GLN A 45 -7.65 -20.36 -3.51
C GLN A 45 -8.01 -19.31 -2.44
N SER A 46 -7.89 -19.68 -1.16
CA SER A 46 -8.15 -18.85 0.00
C SER A 46 -6.90 -18.07 0.42
N THR A 47 -7.09 -16.90 1.00
CA THR A 47 -6.01 -16.15 1.65
C THR A 47 -5.98 -16.49 3.13
N HIS A 48 -4.83 -16.95 3.62
CA HIS A 48 -4.65 -17.33 5.02
C HIS A 48 -3.76 -16.32 5.74
N ILE A 49 -4.18 -15.89 6.92
CA ILE A 49 -3.43 -15.01 7.81
C ILE A 49 -3.24 -15.75 9.11
N GLU A 50 -1.98 -15.95 9.50
CA GLU A 50 -1.61 -16.72 10.69
C GLU A 50 -0.74 -15.90 11.64
N ASN A 51 -1.17 -15.85 12.91
CA ASN A 51 -0.49 -15.20 14.02
C ASN A 51 -0.02 -13.76 13.71
N LEU A 52 -0.81 -13.02 12.94
CA LEU A 52 -0.44 -11.68 12.51
C LEU A 52 -0.52 -10.70 13.69
N THR A 53 0.61 -10.09 13.99
CA THR A 53 0.76 -9.05 14.99
C THR A 53 1.29 -7.80 14.31
N ILE A 54 0.59 -6.68 14.46
CA ILE A 54 0.91 -5.39 13.83
C ILE A 54 1.16 -4.38 14.94
N GLN A 55 2.24 -3.63 14.78
CA GLN A 55 2.65 -2.60 15.74
C GLN A 55 2.97 -1.28 15.04
N LEU A 56 2.93 -0.20 15.81
CA LEU A 56 3.41 1.11 15.37
C LEU A 56 4.95 1.14 15.31
N PRO A 57 5.54 2.03 14.49
CA PRO A 57 6.98 2.24 14.49
C PRO A 57 7.42 2.72 15.87
N LEU A 58 8.59 2.27 16.31
CA LEU A 58 9.20 2.72 17.56
C LEU A 58 9.42 4.24 17.50
N LYS A 59 9.01 4.95 18.55
CA LYS A 59 9.43 6.34 18.73
C LYS A 59 10.79 6.37 19.42
N ILE A 60 11.54 7.43 19.17
CA ILE A 60 12.82 7.69 19.84
C ILE A 60 12.57 7.69 21.36
N GLY A 61 13.17 6.72 22.06
CA GLY A 61 13.03 6.56 23.52
C GLY A 61 12.03 5.49 23.98
N GLU A 62 11.30 4.83 23.07
CA GLU A 62 10.43 3.69 23.40
C GLU A 62 11.13 2.37 23.08
N ASN A 63 11.04 1.39 23.99
CA ASN A 63 11.65 0.07 23.80
C ASN A 63 10.77 -0.88 22.98
N ASP A 64 9.45 -0.68 22.99
CA ASP A 64 8.48 -1.49 22.26
C ASP A 64 7.43 -0.63 21.58
N GLY A 65 7.05 -1.02 20.36
CA GLY A 65 6.04 -0.30 19.57
C GLY A 65 4.65 -0.62 20.08
N GLN A 66 3.74 0.36 20.04
CA GLN A 66 2.35 0.12 20.42
C GLN A 66 1.72 -0.94 19.50
N ILE A 67 1.25 -2.05 20.08
CA ILE A 67 0.56 -3.12 19.36
C ILE A 67 -0.85 -2.65 18.97
N LEU A 68 -1.17 -2.73 17.68
CA LEU A 68 -2.49 -2.41 17.13
C LEU A 68 -3.37 -3.66 16.98
N ILE A 69 -2.77 -4.74 16.50
CA ILE A 69 -3.42 -6.04 16.27
C ILE A 69 -2.49 -7.11 16.81
N LYS A 70 -3.04 -8.11 17.51
CA LYS A 70 -2.28 -9.15 18.20
C LYS A 70 -2.81 -10.53 17.84
N HIS A 71 -1.94 -11.42 17.36
CA HIS A 71 -2.24 -12.82 17.02
C HIS A 71 -3.54 -13.01 16.20
N LEU A 72 -3.70 -12.21 15.16
CA LEU A 72 -4.84 -12.36 14.26
C LEU A 72 -4.65 -13.61 13.40
N ASN A 73 -5.66 -14.49 13.45
CA ASN A 73 -5.81 -15.62 12.55
C ASN A 73 -7.10 -15.42 11.75
N LEU A 74 -7.00 -15.41 10.42
CA LEU A 74 -8.13 -15.15 9.53
C LEU A 74 -7.95 -15.93 8.24
N VAL A 75 -9.04 -16.53 7.75
CA VAL A 75 -9.11 -17.15 6.43
C VAL A 75 -10.13 -16.38 5.62
N LEU A 76 -9.74 -15.98 4.41
CA LEU A 76 -10.60 -15.32 3.45
C LEU A 76 -10.86 -16.29 2.30
N GLU A 77 -12.11 -16.72 2.18
CA GLU A 77 -12.52 -17.64 1.14
C GLU A 77 -12.76 -16.89 -0.20
N PRO A 78 -12.58 -17.56 -1.35
CA PRO A 78 -12.96 -17.02 -2.64
C PRO A 78 -14.41 -16.55 -2.64
N HIS A 79 -14.69 -15.43 -3.31
CA HIS A 79 -16.03 -14.83 -3.43
C HIS A 79 -16.64 -14.35 -2.11
N GLN A 80 -15.89 -14.33 -1.01
CA GLN A 80 -16.35 -13.81 0.27
C GLN A 80 -16.21 -12.28 0.34
N ALA A 81 -17.28 -11.62 0.77
CA ALA A 81 -17.24 -10.20 1.14
C ALA A 81 -17.03 -10.06 2.65
N VAL A 82 -15.91 -9.44 3.06
CA VAL A 82 -15.57 -9.23 4.48
C VAL A 82 -15.56 -7.75 4.81
N LEU A 83 -16.26 -7.38 5.88
CA LEU A 83 -16.33 -6.01 6.38
C LEU A 83 -15.46 -5.84 7.63
N ILE A 84 -14.51 -4.90 7.59
CA ILE A 84 -13.63 -4.58 8.71
C ILE A 84 -14.13 -3.30 9.40
N THR A 85 -14.60 -3.40 10.64
CA THR A 85 -15.10 -2.27 11.44
C THR A 85 -14.31 -2.08 12.74
N GLY A 86 -14.45 -0.89 13.35
CA GLY A 86 -13.79 -0.55 14.61
C GLY A 86 -13.62 0.96 14.77
N LYS A 87 -13.22 1.41 15.96
CA LYS A 87 -13.00 2.84 16.28
C LYS A 87 -11.91 3.46 15.40
N THR A 88 -11.95 4.77 15.18
CA THR A 88 -10.83 5.49 14.54
C THR A 88 -9.54 5.25 15.31
N GLY A 89 -8.43 4.99 14.60
CA GLY A 89 -7.15 4.65 15.22
C GLY A 89 -6.98 3.18 15.64
N SER A 90 -7.99 2.32 15.47
CA SER A 90 -7.90 0.88 15.83
C SER A 90 -6.97 0.04 14.93
N GLY A 91 -6.21 0.64 14.02
CA GLY A 91 -5.29 -0.08 13.14
C GLY A 91 -5.86 -0.66 11.85
N LYS A 92 -7.12 -0.41 11.47
CA LYS A 92 -7.73 -0.94 10.22
C LYS A 92 -6.95 -0.57 8.95
N SER A 93 -6.61 0.70 8.79
CA SER A 93 -5.82 1.14 7.64
C SER A 93 -4.41 0.54 7.68
N THR A 94 -3.84 0.37 8.86
CA THR A 94 -2.53 -0.27 9.04
C THR A 94 -2.58 -1.77 8.70
N PHE A 95 -3.67 -2.45 9.03
CA PHE A 95 -3.94 -3.83 8.62
C PHE A 95 -3.99 -3.96 7.09
N LEU A 96 -4.76 -3.12 6.41
CA LEU A 96 -4.81 -3.14 4.94
C LEU A 96 -3.44 -2.84 4.32
N ARG A 97 -2.67 -1.90 4.88
CA ARG A 97 -1.28 -1.62 4.46
C ARG A 97 -0.35 -2.80 4.71
N THR A 98 -0.60 -3.59 5.76
CA THR A 98 0.15 -4.81 6.07
C THR A 98 -0.14 -5.88 5.03
N LEU A 99 -1.41 -6.11 4.68
CA LEU A 99 -1.79 -7.02 3.60
C LEU A 99 -1.19 -6.60 2.26
N ALA A 100 -1.05 -5.29 2.01
CA ALA A 100 -0.41 -4.74 0.82
C ALA A 100 1.14 -4.84 0.81
N GLY A 101 1.76 -5.36 1.88
CA GLY A 101 3.22 -5.50 1.96
C GLY A 101 3.99 -4.19 2.12
N ILE A 102 3.30 -3.08 2.44
CA ILE A 102 3.93 -1.76 2.62
C ILE A 102 4.13 -1.36 4.09
N TRP A 103 3.57 -2.12 5.03
CA TRP A 103 3.77 -1.92 6.47
C TRP A 103 4.70 -2.98 7.05
N PRO A 104 5.97 -2.66 7.37
CA PRO A 104 6.94 -3.67 7.78
C PRO A 104 6.95 -3.97 9.29
N HIS A 105 6.21 -3.21 10.10
CA HIS A 105 6.25 -3.30 11.56
C HIS A 105 5.25 -4.33 12.09
N GLY A 106 5.75 -5.55 12.32
CA GLY A 106 4.95 -6.64 12.86
C GLY A 106 5.62 -7.99 12.66
N SER A 107 4.87 -9.04 12.94
CA SER A 107 5.26 -10.44 12.70
C SER A 107 4.05 -11.27 12.32
N GLY A 108 4.28 -12.39 11.63
CA GLY A 108 3.23 -13.32 11.24
C GLY A 108 3.42 -13.81 9.82
N MET A 109 2.42 -14.52 9.33
CA MET A 109 2.45 -15.11 7.99
C MET A 109 1.15 -14.78 7.25
N ILE A 110 1.29 -14.40 5.99
CA ILE A 110 0.18 -14.14 5.08
C ILE A 110 0.43 -14.98 3.83
N THR A 111 -0.49 -15.89 3.56
CA THR A 111 -0.47 -16.77 2.41
C THR A 111 -1.52 -16.30 1.41
N PHE A 112 -1.09 -16.02 0.19
CA PHE A 112 -1.94 -15.66 -0.94
C PHE A 112 -1.99 -16.80 -1.97
N PRO A 113 -3.12 -16.98 -2.66
CA PRO A 113 -3.19 -17.86 -3.83
C PRO A 113 -2.28 -17.32 -4.96
N LEU A 114 -1.53 -18.22 -5.60
CA LEU A 114 -0.59 -17.86 -6.67
C LEU A 114 -1.36 -17.61 -7.98
N GLY A 115 -1.15 -16.43 -8.59
CA GLY A 115 -1.82 -16.02 -9.82
C GLY A 115 -2.92 -14.98 -9.63
N ASP A 116 -3.36 -14.76 -8.39
CA ASP A 116 -4.34 -13.71 -8.10
C ASP A 116 -3.67 -12.34 -8.05
N THR A 117 -4.27 -11.38 -8.74
CA THR A 117 -3.90 -9.98 -8.68
C THR A 117 -4.62 -9.31 -7.53
N VAL A 118 -3.91 -9.11 -6.41
CA VAL A 118 -4.44 -8.36 -5.28
C VAL A 118 -4.43 -6.86 -5.61
N ALA A 119 -5.62 -6.25 -5.69
CA ALA A 119 -5.77 -4.82 -5.88
C ALA A 119 -6.05 -4.10 -4.55
N PHE A 120 -5.31 -3.04 -4.28
CA PHE A 120 -5.51 -2.18 -3.11
C PHE A 120 -6.05 -0.83 -3.54
N VAL A 121 -7.22 -0.46 -3.02
CA VAL A 121 -7.83 0.84 -3.27
C VAL A 121 -7.58 1.74 -2.06
N PRO A 122 -6.83 2.85 -2.20
CA PRO A 122 -6.58 3.77 -1.11
C PRO A 122 -7.86 4.55 -0.73
N GLN A 123 -7.91 5.04 0.51
CA GLN A 123 -9.03 5.89 0.98
C GLN A 123 -9.14 7.20 0.17
N LYS A 124 -8.01 7.77 -0.26
CA LYS A 124 -7.97 8.92 -1.16
C LYS A 124 -7.59 8.41 -2.55
N ALA A 125 -8.48 8.60 -3.52
CA ALA A 125 -8.24 8.19 -4.89
C ALA A 125 -6.99 8.88 -5.46
N TYR A 126 -6.21 8.11 -6.22
CA TYR A 126 -5.06 8.59 -6.97
C TYR A 126 -5.40 8.53 -8.47
N CYS A 127 -5.24 9.64 -9.20
CA CYS A 127 -5.31 9.66 -10.67
C CYS A 127 -3.92 10.07 -11.17
N PRO A 128 -3.21 9.20 -11.90
CA PRO A 128 -1.94 9.58 -12.51
C PRO A 128 -2.12 10.72 -13.52
N LEU A 129 -1.05 11.46 -13.79
CA LEU A 129 -1.06 12.45 -14.86
C LEU A 129 -1.13 11.73 -16.21
N GLY A 130 -2.01 12.17 -17.10
CA GLY A 130 -2.15 11.59 -18.43
C GLY A 130 -3.58 11.63 -18.94
N SER A 131 -3.86 10.77 -19.92
CA SER A 131 -5.22 10.60 -20.46
C SER A 131 -6.13 9.89 -19.44
N LEU A 132 -7.44 10.07 -19.58
CA LEU A 132 -8.43 9.29 -18.82
C LEU A 132 -8.18 7.78 -18.96
N ARG A 133 -7.85 7.31 -20.17
CA ARG A 133 -7.48 5.92 -20.42
C ARG A 133 -6.31 5.47 -19.54
N HIS A 134 -5.30 6.32 -19.35
CA HIS A 134 -4.19 6.02 -18.46
C HIS A 134 -4.63 5.93 -16.99
N CYS A 135 -5.47 6.85 -16.49
CA CYS A 135 -6.02 6.72 -15.13
C CYS A 135 -6.86 5.45 -14.95
N LEU A 136 -7.65 5.04 -15.97
CA LEU A 136 -8.52 3.86 -15.89
C LEU A 136 -7.79 2.52 -15.99
N THR A 137 -6.64 2.50 -16.65
CA THR A 137 -5.84 1.27 -16.86
C THR A 137 -4.72 1.11 -15.85
N TYR A 138 -4.44 2.13 -15.04
CA TYR A 138 -3.55 2.04 -13.90
C TYR A 138 -3.93 0.85 -12.98
N PRO A 139 -2.97 0.04 -12.50
CA PRO A 139 -1.51 0.19 -12.58
C PRO A 139 -0.87 -0.39 -13.85
N SER A 140 -1.66 -0.97 -14.76
CA SER A 140 -1.15 -1.59 -15.99
C SER A 140 -0.74 -0.54 -17.01
N ILE A 141 0.35 -0.81 -17.74
CA ILE A 141 0.78 0.02 -18.87
C ILE A 141 -0.01 -0.46 -20.08
N SER A 142 -1.10 0.24 -20.44
CA SER A 142 -1.98 -0.19 -21.53
C SER A 142 -1.32 -0.03 -22.90
N PHE A 143 -1.42 -1.05 -23.75
CA PHE A 143 -1.25 -0.92 -25.21
C PHE A 143 -2.62 -0.58 -25.84
N SER A 144 -2.66 0.27 -26.86
CA SER A 144 -3.92 0.67 -27.49
C SER A 144 -4.49 -0.42 -28.40
N SER A 145 -5.38 -1.27 -27.87
CA SER A 145 -6.17 -2.23 -28.66
C SER A 145 -7.65 -1.85 -28.69
N ILE A 146 -8.32 -2.12 -29.82
CA ILE A 146 -9.74 -1.80 -30.06
C ILE A 146 -10.67 -2.55 -29.09
N GLU A 147 -10.28 -3.76 -28.67
CA GLU A 147 -11.06 -4.57 -27.72
C GLU A 147 -11.05 -3.99 -26.30
N GLU A 148 -9.92 -3.42 -25.87
CA GLU A 148 -9.82 -2.77 -24.57
C GLU A 148 -10.66 -1.49 -24.51
N ASP A 149 -10.72 -0.70 -25.58
CA ASP A 149 -11.58 0.48 -25.62
C ASP A 149 -13.06 0.13 -25.44
N LYS A 150 -13.51 -0.98 -26.03
CA LYS A 150 -14.89 -1.48 -25.81
C LYS A 150 -15.11 -1.87 -24.35
N LYS A 151 -14.16 -2.57 -23.73
CA LYS A 151 -14.23 -2.97 -22.31
C LYS A 151 -14.28 -1.74 -21.40
N ILE A 152 -13.42 -0.74 -21.63
CA ILE A 152 -13.36 0.49 -20.86
C ILE A 152 -14.70 1.24 -20.97
N ARG A 153 -15.26 1.40 -22.17
CA ARG A 153 -16.57 2.04 -22.36
C ARG A 153 -17.69 1.31 -21.61
N ASN A 154 -17.65 -0.03 -21.58
CA ASN A 154 -18.63 -0.81 -20.82
C ASN A 154 -18.50 -0.56 -19.31
N ILE A 155 -17.28 -0.56 -18.77
CA ILE A 155 -17.02 -0.27 -17.36
C ILE A 155 -17.48 1.16 -17.00
N LEU A 156 -17.22 2.15 -17.84
CA LEU A 156 -17.69 3.53 -17.62
C LEU A 156 -19.21 3.63 -17.55
N ASN A 157 -19.93 2.83 -18.34
CA ASN A 157 -21.39 2.74 -18.26
C ASN A 157 -21.86 2.10 -16.94
N LEU A 158 -21.22 1.01 -16.53
CA LEU A 158 -21.54 0.32 -15.26
C LEU A 158 -21.29 1.22 -14.04
N CYS A 159 -20.21 2.01 -14.08
CA CYS A 159 -19.86 2.96 -13.03
C CYS A 159 -20.64 4.29 -13.11
N GLN A 160 -21.64 4.41 -14.00
CA GLN A 160 -22.48 5.60 -14.19
C GLN A 160 -21.73 6.90 -14.54
N ILE A 161 -20.52 6.79 -15.09
CA ILE A 161 -19.66 7.92 -15.48
C ILE A 161 -19.56 8.10 -16.99
N LYS A 162 -20.64 7.74 -17.71
CA LYS A 162 -20.74 7.75 -19.18
C LYS A 162 -20.39 9.09 -19.84
N TYR A 163 -20.57 10.23 -19.17
CA TYR A 163 -20.22 11.54 -19.73
C TYR A 163 -18.76 11.61 -20.22
N TRP A 164 -17.87 10.81 -19.62
CA TRP A 164 -16.45 10.75 -19.96
C TRP A 164 -16.12 9.82 -21.12
N SER A 165 -17.09 9.10 -21.70
CA SER A 165 -16.86 8.19 -22.84
C SER A 165 -16.81 8.87 -24.21
N ASN A 166 -17.25 10.13 -24.29
CA ASN A 166 -17.48 10.85 -25.55
C ASN A 166 -16.51 12.02 -25.81
N ASN A 167 -15.57 12.28 -24.89
CA ASN A 167 -14.46 13.22 -25.07
C ASN A 167 -13.17 12.44 -25.34
#